data_AF-A0A562H0K6-F1
#
_entry.id   AF-A0A562H0K6-F1
#
_cell.length_a   1.000
_cell.length_b   1.000
_cell.length_c   1.000
_cell.angle_alpha   90.00
_cell.angle_beta   90.00
_cell.angle_gamma   90.00
#
_symmetry.space_group_name_H-M   'P 1'
#
loop_
_entity.id
_entity.type
_entity.pdbx_description
1 polymer ?
#
loop_
_entity_poly.entity_id
_entity_poly.type
_entity_poly.pdbx_seq_one_letter_code
_entity_poly.pdbx_strand_id
1 'polypeptide(L)' 'MTEDVVANAGQTNSKKVGWEAFVKQDVLNFMMSHNLQAITVDDGGGKKGVIKRTSKGDFSVQITSNETL' A
#
# COMPACT_ATOMS: atom_id res chain seq x y z
N MET A 1 -18.99 30.72 2.28
CA MET A 1 -18.82 30.59 0.83
C MET A 1 -17.68 29.61 0.64
N THR A 2 -18.04 28.35 0.54
CA THR A 2 -17.16 27.24 0.21
C THR A 2 -16.85 27.24 -1.29
N GLU A 3 -15.81 26.48 -1.65
CA GLU A 3 -15.45 26.03 -3.00
C GLU A 3 -14.41 26.93 -3.70
N ASP A 4 -13.16 26.50 -3.65
CA ASP A 4 -12.34 26.25 -4.84
C ASP A 4 -10.92 25.80 -4.45
N VAL A 5 -10.75 24.51 -4.17
CA VAL A 5 -9.42 23.86 -4.23
C VAL A 5 -9.58 22.48 -4.87
N VAL A 6 -9.91 22.43 -6.15
CA VAL A 6 -9.77 21.20 -6.96
C VAL A 6 -9.38 21.56 -8.39
N ALA A 7 -8.10 21.87 -8.59
CA ALA A 7 -7.53 21.92 -9.94
C ALA A 7 -6.04 21.61 -9.91
N ASN A 8 -5.71 20.31 -9.85
CA ASN A 8 -4.58 19.64 -10.52
C ASN A 8 -4.23 18.31 -9.82
N ALA A 9 -5.16 17.37 -9.82
CA ALA A 9 -4.76 15.97 -9.83
C ALA A 9 -4.33 15.67 -11.28
N GLY A 10 -3.07 15.99 -11.59
CA GLY A 10 -2.46 15.60 -12.86
C GLY A 10 -2.75 14.12 -13.11
N GLN A 11 -3.19 13.80 -14.32
CA GLN A 11 -3.38 12.44 -14.78
C GLN A 11 -2.05 11.68 -14.68
N THR A 12 -1.76 11.12 -13.51
CA THR A 12 -0.83 10.02 -13.39
C THR A 12 -1.46 8.89 -14.16
N ASN A 13 -0.76 8.44 -15.21
CA ASN A 13 -1.01 7.16 -15.85
C ASN A 13 -0.90 6.09 -14.76
N SER A 14 -2.00 5.84 -14.03
CA SER A 14 -2.10 4.82 -13.00
C SER A 14 -2.03 3.48 -13.72
N LYS A 15 -0.82 3.04 -14.07
CA LYS A 15 -0.58 1.65 -14.45
C LYS A 15 -1.27 0.81 -13.38
N LYS A 16 -2.21 -0.04 -13.78
CA LYS A 16 -2.82 -1.02 -12.88
C LYS A 16 -1.69 -1.93 -12.38
N VAL A 17 -1.08 -1.58 -11.26
CA VAL A 17 -0.14 -2.44 -10.54
C VAL A 17 -0.96 -3.51 -9.85
N GLY A 18 -0.51 -4.77 -9.96
CA GLY A 18 -1.15 -5.88 -9.27
C GLY A 18 -1.08 -5.69 -7.76
N TRP A 19 -2.00 -6.30 -7.02
CA TRP A 19 -2.09 -6.20 -5.55
C TRP A 19 -0.73 -6.41 -4.85
N GLU A 20 0.00 -7.45 -5.25
CA GLU A 20 1.31 -7.70 -4.63
C GLU A 20 2.34 -6.60 -4.90
N ALA A 21 2.34 -6.07 -6.13
CA ALA A 21 3.26 -5.01 -6.51
C ALA A 21 2.96 -3.73 -5.73
N PHE A 22 1.67 -3.39 -5.59
CA PHE A 22 1.22 -2.28 -4.77
C PHE A 22 1.68 -2.40 -3.31
N VAL A 23 1.51 -3.57 -2.68
CA VAL A 23 1.96 -3.79 -1.30
C VAL A 23 3.49 -3.69 -1.19
N LYS A 24 4.23 -4.32 -2.09
CA LYS A 24 5.71 -4.36 -2.04
C LYS A 24 6.37 -3.02 -2.41
N GLN A 25 5.68 -2.14 -3.13
CA GLN A 25 6.23 -0.86 -3.59
C GLN A 25 5.58 0.30 -2.84
N ASP A 26 4.33 0.62 -3.13
CA ASP A 26 3.67 1.83 -2.64
C ASP A 26 3.50 1.81 -1.11
N VAL A 27 3.00 0.70 -0.57
CA VAL A 27 2.76 0.57 0.88
C VAL A 27 4.10 0.51 1.65
N LEU A 28 5.09 -0.22 1.14
CA LEU A 28 6.42 -0.26 1.74
C LEU A 28 7.08 1.12 1.73
N ASN A 29 7.02 1.83 0.61
CA ASN A 29 7.58 3.17 0.48
C ASN A 29 6.92 4.16 1.45
N PHE A 30 5.60 4.12 1.57
CA PHE A 30 4.86 4.90 2.57
C PHE A 30 5.31 4.57 3.99
N MET A 31 5.46 3.29 4.31
CA MET A 31 5.93 2.85 5.62
C MET A 31 7.33 3.40 5.95
N MET A 32 8.23 3.40 4.96
CA MET A 32 9.58 3.95 5.10
C MET A 32 9.57 5.47 5.25
N SER A 33 8.78 6.19 4.44
CA SER A 33 8.73 7.66 4.45
C SER A 33 8.16 8.22 5.74
N HIS A 34 7.30 7.47 6.42
CA HIS A 34 6.71 7.85 7.71
C HIS A 34 7.35 7.15 8.92
N ASN A 35 8.47 6.45 8.70
CA ASN A 35 9.22 5.73 9.74
C ASN A 35 8.34 4.80 10.60
N LEU A 36 7.40 4.12 9.97
CA LEU A 36 6.47 3.21 10.66
C LEU A 36 7.15 1.87 10.97
N GLN A 37 6.68 1.22 12.04
CA GLN A 37 7.16 -0.11 12.47
C GLN A 37 6.32 -1.25 11.90
N ALA A 38 5.05 -1.01 11.61
CA ALA A 38 4.18 -1.97 10.92
C ALA A 38 3.06 -1.25 10.17
N ILE A 39 2.54 -1.90 9.13
CA ILE A 39 1.32 -1.48 8.42
C ILE A 39 0.55 -2.73 7.97
N THR A 40 -0.78 -2.65 8.06
CA THR A 40 -1.70 -3.66 7.51
C THR A 40 -2.62 -2.96 6.52
N VAL A 41 -2.76 -3.53 5.33
CA VAL A 41 -3.65 -3.05 4.28
C VAL A 41 -4.61 -4.16 3.88
N ASP A 42 -5.88 -3.83 3.80
CA ASP A 42 -6.98 -4.73 3.44
C ASP A 42 -7.71 -4.12 2.24
N ASP A 43 -7.89 -4.89 1.15
CA ASP A 43 -8.60 -4.42 -0.04
C ASP A 43 -10.12 -4.55 0.06
N GLY A 44 -10.64 -5.14 1.15
CA GLY A 44 -12.07 -5.42 1.34
C GLY A 44 -12.60 -6.56 0.47
N GLY A 45 -11.80 -7.09 -0.46
CA GLY A 45 -12.11 -8.21 -1.36
C GLY A 45 -11.43 -9.52 -0.95
N GLY A 46 -10.92 -9.59 0.27
CA GLY A 46 -10.24 -10.77 0.82
C GLY A 46 -8.75 -10.83 0.52
N LYS A 47 -8.14 -9.77 -0.03
CA LYS A 47 -6.68 -9.66 -0.10
C LYS A 47 -6.16 -8.79 1.02
N LYS A 48 -5.11 -9.27 1.67
CA LYS A 48 -4.49 -8.60 2.80
C LYS A 48 -2.98 -8.55 2.63
N GLY A 49 -2.39 -7.40 2.96
CA GLY A 49 -0.96 -7.16 2.99
C GLY A 49 -0.54 -6.73 4.39
N VAL A 50 0.47 -7.38 4.94
CA VAL A 50 1.06 -7.03 6.25
C VAL A 50 2.54 -6.79 6.03
N ILE A 51 3.02 -5.62 6.43
CA ILE A 51 4.45 -5.28 6.42
C ILE A 51 4.87 -4.94 7.85
N LYS A 52 5.96 -5.56 8.31
CA LYS A 52 6.54 -5.30 9.63
C LYS A 52 8.05 -5.09 9.51
N ARG A 53 8.56 -4.07 10.20
CA ARG A 53 10.00 -3.90 10.39
C ARG A 53 10.46 -4.89 11.45
N THR A 54 11.51 -5.63 11.13
CA THR A 54 12.15 -6.57 12.06
C THR A 54 13.09 -5.82 13.00
N SER A 55 13.50 -6.47 14.09
CA SER A 55 14.47 -5.91 15.03
C SER A 55 15.85 -5.63 14.40
N LYS A 56 16.16 -6.24 13.25
CA LYS A 56 17.41 -6.04 12.49
C LYS A 56 17.34 -4.88 11.50
N GLY A 57 16.15 -4.28 11.32
CA GLY A 57 15.92 -3.20 10.36
C GLY A 57 15.39 -3.66 9.00
N ASP A 58 15.38 -4.97 8.71
CA ASP A 58 14.78 -5.54 7.50
C ASP A 58 13.24 -5.49 7.54
N PHE A 59 12.58 -5.66 6.39
CA PHE A 59 11.12 -5.72 6.29
C PHE A 59 10.62 -7.13 5.99
N SER A 60 9.66 -7.61 6.78
CA SER A 60 8.88 -8.81 6.50
C SER A 60 7.57 -8.42 5.82
N VAL A 61 7.27 -9.04 4.68
CA VAL A 61 6.04 -8.82 3.90
C VAL A 61 5.26 -10.13 3.82
N GLN A 62 4.01 -10.11 4.26
CA GLN A 62 3.07 -11.20 4.10
C GLN A 62 1.90 -10.73 3.24
N ILE A 63 1.61 -11.46 2.18
CA ILE A 63 0.47 -11.20 1.29
C ILE A 63 -0.42 -12.44 1.30
N THR A 64 -1.71 -12.22 1.49
CA THR A 64 -2.74 -13.26 1.40
C THR A 64 -3.73 -12.86 0.32
N SER A 65 -4.06 -13.79 -0.56
CA SER A 65 -5.12 -13.67 -1.56
C SER A 65 -6.03 -14.88 -1.46
N ASN A 66 -7.34 -14.64 -1.31
CA ASN A 66 -8.32 -15.71 -1.45
C ASN A 66 -8.41 -16.09 -2.93
N GLU A 67 -7.81 -17.22 -3.31
CA GLU A 67 -8.17 -17.90 -4.55
C GLU A 67 -9.39 -18.77 -4.26
N THR A 68 -10.50 -18.48 -4.94
CA THR A 68 -11.61 -19.44 -5.03
C THR A 68 -11.32 -20.30 -6.26
N LEU A 69 -11.05 -21.59 -6.04
CA LEU A 69 -10.82 -22.57 -7.11
C LEU A 69 -12.10 -22.85 -7.91
#